data_AF-A0AAV2NN51-F1
#
_entry.id   AF-A0AAV2NN51-F1
#
_cell.length_a   1.000
_cell.length_b   1.000
_cell.length_c   1.000
_cell.angle_alpha   90.00
_cell.angle_beta   90.00
_cell.angle_gamma   90.00
#
_symmetry.space_group_name_H-M   'P 1'
#
loop_
_entity.id
_entity.type
_entity.pdbx_description
1 polymer ?
#
loop_
_entity_poly.entity_id
_entity_poly.type
_entity_poly.pdbx_seq_one_letter_code
_entity_poly.pdbx_strand_id
1 'polypeptide(L)'
;MLQQGLCRPSKSSWASPLHLVAKKNGDWRPCGDYRKLNDITEPDRYPIPFLQDCVQFLHSAIIFSTIDLVRAYQQIPVKEDIPKTAIITPFGLFEFPVMTFGLRNAAQTFQRFIDEVVRGLDCCYAYLDDIIVASRDPEEHRKHLRQVFHRLQQFGINVGKCVFGAPEVVFLGHHISSEGLAPSPQKVQTIQDFSLPITVKDLRRFLGMVNFYNRFLSNAARNQILLQEAIAGSSCKSKERQQNTDRLDRKYENCLQATQG
;
A
#
# COMPACT_ATOMS: atom_id res chain seq x y z
N MET A 1 22.92 -5.57 5.46
CA MET A 1 22.71 -4.11 5.31
C MET A 1 24.03 -3.35 5.25
N LEU A 2 24.94 -3.53 6.22
CA LEU A 2 26.29 -2.94 6.19
C LEU A 2 27.06 -3.22 4.89
N GLN A 3 27.20 -4.50 4.52
CA GLN A 3 27.86 -4.90 3.25
C GLN A 3 27.18 -4.35 1.99
N GLN A 4 25.89 -4.02 2.07
CA GLN A 4 25.12 -3.45 0.96
C GLN A 4 25.17 -1.92 0.95
N GLY A 5 25.92 -1.28 1.86
CA GLY A 5 26.00 0.19 1.97
C GLY A 5 24.72 0.87 2.48
N LEU A 6 23.72 0.09 2.94
CA LEU A 6 22.42 0.64 3.36
C LEU A 6 22.46 1.28 4.76
N CYS A 7 23.43 0.90 5.57
CA CYS A 7 23.66 1.48 6.89
C CYS A 7 25.15 1.53 7.20
N ARG A 8 25.51 2.31 8.21
CA ARG A 8 26.87 2.43 8.74
C ARG A 8 26.84 2.64 10.26
N PRO A 9 27.93 2.32 10.99
CA PRO A 9 28.04 2.68 12.40
C PRO A 9 27.82 4.17 12.62
N SER A 10 27.08 4.53 13.67
CA SER A 10 26.73 5.91 13.98
C SER A 10 27.30 6.33 15.33
N LYS A 11 27.52 7.64 15.47
CA LYS A 11 27.80 8.34 16.73
C LYS A 11 26.72 9.38 17.05
N SER A 12 25.54 9.23 16.43
CA SER A 12 24.41 10.15 16.56
C SER A 12 23.94 10.24 18.00
N SER A 13 23.45 11.42 18.38
CA SER A 13 22.70 11.64 19.63
C SER A 13 21.26 11.13 19.54
N TRP A 14 20.79 10.76 18.34
CA TRP A 14 19.49 10.14 18.12
C TRP A 14 19.58 8.62 18.22
N ALA A 15 18.52 8.00 18.72
CA ALA A 15 18.42 6.55 18.81
C ALA A 15 16.96 6.09 18.80
N SER A 16 16.54 5.46 17.71
CA SER A 16 15.27 4.72 17.62
C SER A 16 15.50 3.24 17.91
N PRO A 17 14.66 2.58 18.73
CA PRO A 17 14.78 1.14 18.97
C PRO A 17 14.66 0.31 17.68
N LEU A 18 15.38 -0.79 17.58
CA LEU A 18 15.20 -1.78 16.52
C LEU A 18 13.83 -2.48 16.64
N HIS A 19 13.09 -2.51 15.55
CA HIS A 19 11.87 -3.27 15.38
C HIS A 19 12.02 -4.26 14.21
N LEU A 20 11.77 -5.54 14.46
CA LEU A 20 11.87 -6.60 13.44
C LEU A 20 10.48 -6.98 12.94
N VAL A 21 10.27 -6.87 11.62
CA VAL A 21 9.02 -7.25 10.97
C VAL A 21 9.24 -8.52 10.16
N ALA A 22 8.44 -9.56 10.41
CA ALA A 22 8.48 -10.79 9.64
C ALA A 22 7.99 -10.55 8.20
N LYS A 23 8.74 -11.03 7.22
CA LYS A 23 8.30 -11.09 5.82
C LYS A 23 7.55 -12.40 5.58
N LYS A 24 6.71 -12.40 4.54
CA LYS A 24 5.94 -13.59 4.12
C LYS A 24 6.83 -14.80 3.76
N ASN A 25 8.06 -14.56 3.32
CA ASN A 25 9.03 -15.60 2.95
C ASN A 25 9.85 -16.12 4.16
N GLY A 26 9.47 -15.78 5.40
CA GLY A 26 10.16 -16.22 6.62
C GLY A 26 11.40 -15.40 7.00
N ASP A 27 11.85 -14.48 6.14
CA ASP A 27 12.96 -13.56 6.42
C ASP A 27 12.49 -12.37 7.28
N TRP A 28 13.41 -11.63 7.87
CA TRP A 28 13.12 -10.48 8.74
C TRP A 28 13.49 -9.15 8.06
N ARG A 29 12.68 -8.12 8.34
CA ARG A 29 12.96 -6.74 7.94
C ARG A 29 13.30 -5.91 9.18
N PRO A 30 14.56 -5.50 9.37
CA PRO A 30 14.92 -4.56 10.41
C PRO A 30 14.40 -3.16 10.05
N CYS A 31 13.67 -2.55 10.97
CA CYS A 31 13.10 -1.21 10.89
C CYS A 31 13.38 -0.44 12.17
N GLY A 32 13.47 0.88 12.10
CA GLY A 32 13.52 1.72 13.30
C GLY A 32 12.11 1.95 13.83
N ASP A 33 11.93 1.88 15.15
CA ASP A 33 10.74 2.43 15.79
C ASP A 33 10.87 3.97 15.84
N TYR A 34 10.43 4.61 14.78
CA TYR A 34 10.51 6.05 14.60
C TYR A 34 9.32 6.82 15.17
N ARG A 35 8.46 6.21 16.00
CA ARG A 35 7.25 6.91 16.51
C ARG A 35 7.56 8.26 17.15
N LYS A 36 8.51 8.30 18.09
CA LYS A 36 8.94 9.55 18.75
C LYS A 36 9.59 10.55 17.79
N LEU A 37 10.35 10.05 16.80
CA LEU A 37 10.94 10.90 15.78
C LEU A 37 9.84 11.51 14.89
N ASN A 38 8.86 10.71 14.50
CA ASN A 38 7.75 11.12 13.65
C ASN A 38 6.87 12.17 14.34
N ASP A 39 6.70 12.10 15.66
CA ASP A 39 5.91 13.06 16.44
C ASP A 39 6.45 14.49 16.35
N ILE A 40 7.79 14.63 16.32
CA ILE A 40 8.48 15.92 16.20
C ILE A 40 8.86 16.28 14.75
N THR A 41 8.60 15.39 13.79
CA THR A 41 8.89 15.62 12.37
C THR A 41 7.73 16.37 11.74
N GLU A 42 8.03 17.50 11.09
CA GLU A 42 7.03 18.27 10.35
C GLU A 42 6.39 17.41 9.24
N PRO A 43 5.06 17.26 9.21
CA PRO A 43 4.39 16.47 8.17
C PRO A 43 4.53 17.10 6.78
N ASP A 44 5.09 16.32 5.85
CA ASP A 44 5.05 16.63 4.43
C ASP A 44 3.63 16.49 3.91
N ARG A 45 3.16 17.50 3.18
CA ARG A 45 1.79 17.61 2.63
C ARG A 45 1.72 17.23 1.15
N TYR A 46 2.79 16.68 0.56
CA TYR A 46 2.75 16.19 -0.82
C TYR A 46 1.61 15.18 -0.99
N PRO A 47 0.75 15.35 -2.02
CA PRO A 47 -0.39 14.46 -2.21
C PRO A 47 0.09 13.06 -2.59
N ILE A 48 -0.43 12.06 -1.91
CA ILE A 48 -0.36 10.68 -2.39
C ILE A 48 -1.65 10.47 -3.21
N PRO A 49 -1.54 10.13 -4.50
CA PRO A 49 -2.69 10.09 -5.38
C PRO A 49 -3.63 8.96 -4.96
N PHE A 50 -4.92 9.15 -5.21
CA PHE A 50 -5.89 8.10 -4.90
C PHE A 50 -5.83 7.06 -6.01
N LEU A 51 -5.84 5.78 -5.66
CA LEU A 51 -5.86 4.71 -6.67
C LEU A 51 -6.94 4.92 -7.74
N GLN A 52 -8.08 5.51 -7.38
CA GLN A 52 -9.17 5.78 -8.33
C GLN A 52 -8.78 6.74 -9.45
N ASP A 53 -7.76 7.59 -9.24
CA ASP A 53 -7.21 8.48 -10.25
C ASP A 53 -6.54 7.68 -11.38
N CYS A 54 -6.11 6.44 -11.12
CA CYS A 54 -5.55 5.57 -12.15
C CYS A 54 -6.54 5.27 -13.28
N VAL A 55 -7.86 5.35 -13.04
CA VAL A 55 -8.91 5.05 -14.03
C VAL A 55 -8.80 5.94 -15.26
N GLN A 56 -8.31 7.18 -15.11
CA GLN A 56 -8.09 8.09 -16.23
C GLN A 56 -7.08 7.54 -17.25
N PHE A 57 -6.09 6.78 -16.77
CA PHE A 57 -5.04 6.16 -17.58
C PHE A 57 -5.49 4.83 -18.21
N LEU A 58 -6.58 4.25 -17.72
CA LEU A 58 -7.14 2.98 -18.23
C LEU A 58 -8.09 3.19 -19.41
N HIS A 59 -8.42 4.44 -19.77
CA HIS A 59 -9.41 4.70 -20.79
C HIS A 59 -8.99 4.14 -22.17
N SER A 60 -9.83 3.27 -22.74
CA SER A 60 -9.58 2.56 -23.99
C SER A 60 -8.37 1.61 -23.98
N ALA A 61 -7.75 1.37 -22.82
CA ALA A 61 -6.64 0.44 -22.72
C ALA A 61 -7.13 -1.01 -22.71
N ILE A 62 -6.41 -1.88 -23.41
CA ILE A 62 -6.69 -3.33 -23.47
C ILE A 62 -5.50 -4.19 -23.05
N ILE A 63 -4.34 -3.55 -22.86
CA ILE A 63 -3.08 -4.22 -22.48
C ILE A 63 -2.40 -3.44 -21.36
N PHE A 64 -1.95 -4.17 -20.35
CA PHE A 64 -1.47 -3.64 -19.09
C PHE A 64 -0.15 -4.28 -18.68
N SER A 65 0.69 -3.51 -17.99
CA SER A 65 1.89 -3.99 -17.32
C SER A 65 1.98 -3.38 -15.92
N THR A 66 2.45 -4.16 -14.96
CA THR A 66 2.79 -3.69 -13.61
C THR A 66 4.29 -3.82 -13.37
N ILE A 67 4.88 -2.80 -12.78
CA ILE A 67 6.31 -2.71 -12.49
C ILE A 67 6.48 -2.49 -10.99
N ASP A 68 7.17 -3.40 -10.30
CA ASP A 68 7.57 -3.31 -8.88
C ASP A 68 9.04 -2.89 -8.81
N LEU A 69 9.33 -1.81 -8.08
CA LEU A 69 10.70 -1.32 -7.89
C LEU A 69 11.41 -2.06 -6.75
N VAL A 70 12.66 -2.48 -6.99
CA VAL A 70 13.47 -3.17 -5.98
C VAL A 70 13.85 -2.21 -4.87
N ARG A 71 13.38 -2.45 -3.64
CA ARG A 71 13.81 -1.68 -2.46
C ARG A 71 13.65 -0.16 -2.67
N ALA A 72 12.60 0.27 -3.36
CA ALA A 72 12.31 1.65 -3.73
C ALA A 72 12.77 2.70 -2.70
N TYR A 73 12.31 2.62 -1.45
CA TYR A 73 12.70 3.55 -0.39
C TYR A 73 14.22 3.68 -0.21
N GLN A 74 14.93 2.55 -0.25
CA GLN A 74 16.39 2.51 -0.04
C GLN A 74 17.19 3.04 -1.24
N GLN A 75 16.53 3.40 -2.35
CA GLN A 75 17.15 4.07 -3.48
C GLN A 75 17.22 5.61 -3.27
N ILE A 76 16.43 6.15 -2.34
CA ILE A 76 16.39 7.59 -2.08
C ILE A 76 17.37 7.94 -0.94
N PRO A 77 18.39 8.79 -1.19
CA PRO A 77 19.34 9.20 -0.17
C PRO A 77 18.71 10.16 0.85
N VAL A 78 19.07 9.99 2.12
CA VAL A 78 18.82 10.97 3.18
C VAL A 78 20.05 11.88 3.25
N LYS A 79 19.85 13.20 3.35
CA LYS A 79 20.96 14.17 3.36
C LYS A 79 21.28 14.64 4.78
N GLU A 80 20.66 15.72 5.22
CA GLU A 80 21.03 16.38 6.47
C GLU A 80 20.52 15.60 7.71
N ASP A 81 19.46 14.83 7.53
CA ASP A 81 18.77 14.10 8.61
C ASP A 81 19.30 12.68 8.83
N ILE A 82 20.42 12.27 8.22
CA ILE A 82 20.99 10.93 8.41
C ILE A 82 21.12 10.57 9.90
N PRO A 83 21.64 11.44 10.79
CA PRO A 83 21.78 11.09 12.20
C PRO A 83 20.45 10.72 12.87
N LYS A 84 19.31 11.28 12.43
CA LYS A 84 17.97 11.00 12.97
C LYS A 84 17.48 9.60 12.64
N THR A 85 18.03 8.98 11.60
CA THR A 85 17.71 7.60 11.21
C THR A 85 18.42 6.55 12.09
N ALA A 86 19.21 6.97 13.07
CA ALA A 86 19.99 6.06 13.89
C ALA A 86 19.12 5.06 14.66
N ILE A 87 19.39 3.77 14.45
CA ILE A 87 18.75 2.65 15.13
C ILE A 87 19.70 2.07 16.16
N ILE A 88 19.25 1.99 17.42
CA ILE A 88 19.96 1.32 18.50
C ILE A 88 19.64 -0.18 18.50
N THR A 89 20.68 -0.99 18.54
CA THR A 89 20.62 -2.46 18.55
C THR A 89 21.43 -3.00 19.73
N PRO A 90 21.23 -4.28 20.13
CA PRO A 90 22.05 -4.90 21.18
C PRO A 90 23.56 -4.94 20.89
N PHE A 91 23.96 -4.74 19.63
CA PHE A 91 25.34 -4.85 19.16
C PHE A 91 25.86 -3.53 18.56
N GLY A 92 25.19 -2.40 18.82
CA GLY A 92 25.68 -1.07 18.44
C GLY A 92 24.61 -0.14 17.87
N LEU A 93 25.05 1.06 17.50
CA LEU A 93 24.24 2.12 16.90
C LEU A 93 24.56 2.25 15.41
N PHE A 94 23.53 2.24 14.56
CA PHE A 94 23.68 2.31 13.11
C PHE A 94 22.75 3.35 12.51
N GLU A 95 23.25 4.18 11.60
CA GLU A 95 22.45 5.16 10.85
C GLU A 95 22.34 4.76 9.37
N PHE A 96 21.32 5.29 8.72
CA PHE A 96 20.94 4.93 7.36
C PHE A 96 21.07 6.16 6.46
N PRO A 97 22.06 6.18 5.53
CA PRO A 97 22.21 7.25 4.54
C PRO A 97 21.12 7.22 3.46
N VAL A 98 20.21 6.25 3.50
CA VAL A 98 19.10 6.07 2.58
C VAL A 98 17.80 5.97 3.36
N MET A 99 16.70 6.29 2.71
CA MET A 99 15.40 6.34 3.37
C MET A 99 14.96 4.93 3.82
N THR A 100 14.53 4.86 5.08
CA THR A 100 14.07 3.61 5.70
C THR A 100 12.56 3.61 5.93
N PHE A 101 12.00 2.41 6.04
CA PHE A 101 10.60 2.23 6.46
C PHE A 101 10.35 2.84 7.85
N GLY A 102 9.13 3.32 8.06
CA GLY A 102 8.66 3.84 9.35
C GLY A 102 8.88 5.33 9.56
N LEU A 103 9.64 6.01 8.70
CA LEU A 103 9.76 7.47 8.72
C LEU A 103 8.46 8.12 8.24
N ARG A 104 8.03 9.20 8.91
CA ARG A 104 6.76 9.89 8.68
C ARG A 104 6.52 10.29 7.22
N ASN A 105 7.52 10.92 6.60
CA ASN A 105 7.38 11.53 5.27
C ASN A 105 7.92 10.63 4.15
N ALA A 106 8.20 9.35 4.43
CA ALA A 106 8.86 8.48 3.47
C ALA A 106 8.03 8.27 2.20
N ALA A 107 6.73 8.05 2.38
CA ALA A 107 5.80 7.83 1.27
C ALA A 107 5.66 9.10 0.41
N GLN A 108 5.54 10.27 1.02
CA GLN A 108 5.45 11.57 0.33
C GLN A 108 6.70 11.89 -0.46
N THR A 109 7.87 11.65 0.14
CA THR A 109 9.16 11.82 -0.52
C THR A 109 9.27 10.90 -1.73
N PHE A 110 8.88 9.63 -1.57
CA PHE A 110 8.91 8.67 -2.67
C PHE A 110 7.91 9.02 -3.77
N GLN A 111 6.69 9.42 -3.41
CA GLN A 111 5.68 9.80 -4.39
C GLN A 111 6.12 11.03 -5.21
N ARG A 112 6.64 12.07 -4.57
CA ARG A 112 7.20 13.24 -5.27
C ARG A 112 8.29 12.83 -6.25
N PHE A 113 9.19 11.97 -5.78
CA PHE A 113 10.28 11.46 -6.59
C PHE A 113 9.76 10.68 -7.82
N ILE A 114 8.83 9.74 -7.63
CA ILE A 114 8.36 8.91 -8.74
C ILE A 114 7.52 9.74 -9.74
N ASP A 115 6.75 10.71 -9.27
CA ASP A 115 6.01 11.65 -10.11
C ASP A 115 6.95 12.48 -11.00
N GLU A 116 8.14 12.84 -10.51
CA GLU A 116 9.18 13.49 -11.31
C GLU A 116 9.75 12.54 -12.38
N VAL A 117 10.01 11.28 -12.03
CA VAL A 117 10.53 10.26 -12.96
C VAL A 117 9.56 10.01 -14.12
N VAL A 118 8.27 9.84 -13.82
CA VAL A 118 7.24 9.55 -14.83
C VAL A 118 6.64 10.80 -15.46
N ARG A 119 7.10 11.99 -15.09
CA ARG A 119 6.55 13.27 -15.59
C ARG A 119 6.51 13.32 -17.12
N GLY A 120 5.36 13.70 -17.66
CA GLY A 120 5.12 13.81 -19.10
C GLY A 120 4.92 12.46 -19.81
N LEU A 121 4.69 11.38 -19.06
CA LEU A 121 4.21 10.11 -19.60
C LEU A 121 2.71 9.98 -19.30
N ASP A 122 1.89 10.05 -20.33
CA ASP A 122 0.42 9.91 -20.19
C ASP A 122 -0.04 8.44 -20.20
N CYS A 123 0.90 7.51 -20.33
CA CYS A 123 0.63 6.07 -20.47
C CYS A 123 0.77 5.28 -19.17
N CYS A 124 1.14 5.93 -18.07
CA CYS A 124 1.43 5.25 -16.81
C CYS A 124 0.93 6.02 -15.60
N TYR A 125 0.63 5.27 -14.55
CA TYR A 125 0.27 5.78 -13.25
C TYR A 125 1.19 5.17 -12.20
N ALA A 126 1.81 6.02 -11.37
CA ALA A 126 2.73 5.61 -10.33
C ALA A 126 2.10 5.86 -8.96
N TYR A 127 2.12 4.83 -8.12
CA TYR A 127 1.72 4.93 -6.73
C TYR A 127 2.81 4.30 -5.88
N LEU A 128 3.55 5.14 -5.17
CA LEU A 128 4.74 4.73 -4.46
C LEU A 128 5.63 3.85 -5.37
N ASP A 129 5.97 2.64 -4.94
CA ASP A 129 6.84 1.70 -5.62
C ASP A 129 6.17 0.84 -6.71
N ASP A 130 4.85 0.95 -6.84
CA ASP A 130 4.05 0.23 -7.84
C ASP A 130 3.70 1.17 -9.01
N ILE A 131 4.08 0.77 -10.23
CA ILE A 131 3.77 1.51 -11.46
C ILE A 131 2.91 0.64 -12.37
N ILE A 132 1.84 1.19 -12.91
CA ILE A 132 1.04 0.55 -13.96
C ILE A 132 1.21 1.30 -15.27
N VAL A 133 1.35 0.55 -16.36
CA VAL A 133 1.38 1.04 -17.75
C VAL A 133 0.18 0.46 -18.47
N ALA A 134 -0.57 1.30 -19.18
CA ALA A 134 -1.79 0.91 -19.89
C ALA A 134 -1.71 1.40 -21.34
N SER A 135 -2.21 0.62 -22.31
CA SER A 135 -2.15 0.97 -23.75
C SER A 135 -3.27 0.32 -24.54
N ARG A 136 -3.53 0.81 -25.74
CA ARG A 136 -4.64 0.39 -26.62
C ARG A 136 -4.31 -0.78 -27.53
N ASP A 137 -3.03 -1.01 -27.78
CA ASP A 137 -2.56 -2.13 -28.59
C ASP A 137 -1.11 -2.54 -28.21
N PRO A 138 -0.65 -3.73 -28.63
CA PRO A 138 0.68 -4.22 -28.28
C PRO A 138 1.87 -3.37 -28.80
N GLU A 139 1.73 -2.72 -29.96
CA GLU A 139 2.82 -1.90 -30.53
C GLU A 139 2.96 -0.58 -29.77
N GLU A 140 1.84 0.05 -29.44
CA GLU A 140 1.80 1.20 -28.54
C GLU A 140 2.36 0.82 -27.17
N HIS A 141 1.95 -0.33 -26.62
CA HIS A 141 2.43 -0.79 -25.32
C HIS A 141 3.93 -0.98 -25.26
N ARG A 142 4.53 -1.53 -26.32
CA ARG A 142 5.98 -1.67 -26.44
C ARG A 142 6.70 -0.31 -26.45
N LYS A 143 6.10 0.71 -27.08
CA LYS A 143 6.66 2.09 -27.06
C LYS A 143 6.56 2.69 -25.66
N HIS A 144 5.43 2.56 -24.99
CA HIS A 144 5.22 3.05 -23.63
C HIS A 144 6.17 2.39 -22.63
N LEU A 145 6.32 1.07 -22.68
CA LEU A 145 7.28 0.35 -21.85
C LEU A 145 8.72 0.82 -22.07
N ARG A 146 9.12 1.08 -23.33
CA ARG A 146 10.45 1.64 -23.61
C ARG A 146 10.65 3.02 -22.99
N GLN A 147 9.65 3.89 -23.06
CA GLN A 147 9.71 5.22 -22.44
C GLN A 147 9.83 5.10 -20.92
N VAL A 148 8.98 4.28 -20.29
CA VAL A 148 8.99 4.04 -18.85
C VAL A 148 10.32 3.44 -18.40
N PHE A 149 10.82 2.39 -19.07
CA PHE A 149 12.11 1.78 -18.74
C PHE A 149 13.30 2.72 -18.96
N HIS A 150 13.23 3.60 -19.95
CA HIS A 150 14.26 4.62 -20.13
C HIS A 150 14.31 5.59 -18.94
N ARG A 151 13.15 6.02 -18.42
CA ARG A 151 13.08 6.83 -17.19
C ARG A 151 13.55 6.05 -15.96
N LEU A 152 13.27 4.75 -15.92
CA LEU A 152 13.64 3.86 -14.81
C LEU A 152 15.04 3.25 -14.94
N GLN A 153 15.86 3.65 -15.91
CA GLN A 153 17.13 2.98 -16.21
C GLN A 153 18.12 2.94 -15.03
N GLN A 154 18.04 3.93 -14.13
CA GLN A 154 18.87 4.00 -12.92
C GLN A 154 18.29 3.21 -11.73
N PHE A 155 17.10 2.63 -11.88
CA PHE A 155 16.33 1.97 -10.83
C PHE A 155 16.29 0.48 -11.08
N GLY A 156 16.45 -0.31 -10.02
CA GLY A 156 16.25 -1.76 -10.09
C GLY A 156 14.77 -2.11 -10.18
N ILE A 157 14.37 -2.93 -11.15
CA ILE A 157 13.03 -3.52 -11.25
C ILE A 157 13.02 -4.96 -10.75
N ASN A 158 11.94 -5.36 -10.09
CA ASN A 158 11.77 -6.69 -9.55
C ASN A 158 11.06 -7.58 -10.56
N VAL A 159 11.83 -8.11 -11.52
CA VAL A 159 11.29 -8.88 -12.66
C VAL A 159 10.32 -9.98 -12.23
N GLY A 160 10.59 -10.68 -11.13
CA GLY A 160 9.73 -11.77 -10.64
C GLY A 160 8.37 -11.34 -10.08
N LYS A 161 8.16 -10.05 -9.84
CA LYS A 161 6.87 -9.47 -9.44
C LYS A 161 6.23 -8.59 -10.50
N CYS A 162 6.98 -8.24 -11.54
CA CYS A 162 6.43 -7.45 -12.64
C CYS A 162 5.54 -8.35 -13.51
N VAL A 163 4.50 -7.75 -14.09
CA VAL A 163 3.66 -8.38 -15.12
C VAL A 163 3.78 -7.53 -16.38
N PHE A 164 3.99 -8.15 -17.54
CA PHE A 164 4.18 -7.43 -18.79
C PHE A 164 3.17 -7.86 -19.85
N GLY A 165 2.47 -6.88 -20.43
CA GLY A 165 1.63 -7.05 -21.61
C GLY A 165 0.43 -7.99 -21.43
N ALA A 166 -0.20 -7.98 -20.25
CA ALA A 166 -1.34 -8.82 -19.93
C ALA A 166 -2.67 -8.11 -20.25
N PRO A 167 -3.75 -8.84 -20.59
CA PRO A 167 -5.09 -8.26 -20.80
C PRO A 167 -5.73 -7.80 -19.49
N GLU A 168 -5.28 -8.34 -18.36
CA GLU A 168 -5.71 -7.99 -17.02
C GLU A 168 -4.56 -8.10 -16.02
N VAL A 169 -4.57 -7.25 -14.99
CA VAL A 169 -3.54 -7.23 -13.94
C VAL A 169 -4.14 -6.92 -12.58
N VAL A 170 -3.46 -7.35 -11.51
CA VAL A 170 -3.78 -6.91 -10.15
C VAL A 170 -2.85 -5.76 -9.77
N PHE A 171 -3.42 -4.61 -9.45
CA PHE A 171 -2.70 -3.41 -9.03
C PHE A 171 -3.32 -2.84 -7.76
N LEU A 172 -2.51 -2.65 -6.71
CA LEU A 172 -2.96 -2.11 -5.41
C LEU A 172 -4.24 -2.76 -4.85
N GLY A 173 -4.33 -4.09 -4.97
CA GLY A 173 -5.46 -4.88 -4.45
C GLY A 173 -6.74 -4.79 -5.29
N HIS A 174 -6.67 -4.25 -6.50
CA HIS A 174 -7.77 -4.16 -7.45
C HIS A 174 -7.41 -4.92 -8.72
N HIS A 175 -8.43 -5.48 -9.35
CA HIS A 175 -8.36 -6.06 -10.69
C HIS A 175 -8.52 -4.95 -11.72
N ILE A 176 -7.66 -4.93 -12.73
CA ILE A 176 -7.69 -3.97 -13.82
C ILE A 176 -7.79 -4.72 -15.13
N SER A 177 -8.77 -4.37 -15.95
CA SER A 177 -8.97 -4.89 -17.31
C SER A 177 -9.49 -3.78 -18.23
N SER A 178 -9.81 -4.13 -19.48
CA SER A 178 -10.47 -3.22 -20.43
C SER A 178 -11.85 -2.72 -19.96
N GLU A 179 -12.49 -3.42 -19.02
CA GLU A 179 -13.76 -3.00 -18.42
C GLU A 179 -13.56 -1.93 -17.33
N GLY A 180 -12.32 -1.74 -16.89
CA GLY A 180 -11.93 -0.74 -15.90
C GLY A 180 -11.39 -1.37 -14.61
N LEU A 181 -11.62 -0.67 -13.50
CA LEU A 181 -11.18 -1.05 -12.17
C LEU A 181 -12.28 -1.86 -11.46
N ALA A 182 -11.94 -3.04 -10.94
CA ALA A 182 -12.84 -3.89 -10.17
C ALA A 182 -12.16 -4.39 -8.88
N PRO A 183 -12.93 -4.85 -7.87
CA PRO A 183 -12.37 -5.53 -6.71
C PRO A 183 -11.59 -6.79 -7.10
N SER A 184 -10.49 -7.09 -6.40
CA SER A 184 -9.75 -8.33 -6.63
C SER A 184 -10.57 -9.55 -6.19
N PRO A 185 -10.74 -10.59 -7.03
CA PRO A 185 -11.53 -11.78 -6.68
C PRO A 185 -11.07 -12.45 -5.39
N GLN A 186 -9.76 -12.53 -5.15
CA GLN A 186 -9.20 -13.12 -3.93
C GLN A 186 -9.58 -12.34 -2.66
N LYS A 187 -9.67 -11.01 -2.77
CA LYS A 187 -10.05 -10.14 -1.66
C LYS A 187 -11.55 -10.17 -1.41
N VAL A 188 -12.34 -10.23 -2.47
CA VAL A 188 -13.79 -10.47 -2.38
C VAL A 188 -14.06 -11.81 -1.72
N GLN A 189 -13.38 -12.88 -2.13
CA GLN A 189 -13.49 -14.20 -1.51
C GLN A 189 -13.15 -14.15 -0.01
N THR A 190 -12.10 -13.41 0.37
CA THR A 190 -11.73 -13.24 1.79
C THR A 190 -12.85 -12.56 2.60
N ILE A 191 -13.63 -11.67 1.98
CA ILE A 191 -14.78 -11.04 2.62
C ILE A 191 -15.95 -12.03 2.71
N GLN A 192 -16.21 -12.78 1.63
CA GLN A 192 -17.27 -13.79 1.56
C GLN A 192 -17.07 -14.94 2.56
N ASP A 193 -15.82 -15.40 2.70
CA ASP A 193 -15.44 -16.46 3.64
C ASP A 193 -15.27 -15.95 5.08
N PHE A 194 -15.51 -14.66 5.33
CA PHE A 194 -15.38 -14.11 6.67
C PHE A 194 -16.44 -14.75 7.58
N SER A 195 -15.97 -15.39 8.65
CA SER A 195 -16.83 -15.94 9.69
C SER A 195 -17.60 -14.82 10.39
N LEU A 196 -18.84 -15.10 10.81
CA LEU A 196 -19.65 -14.16 11.57
C LEU A 196 -18.82 -13.53 12.72
N PRO A 197 -18.64 -12.19 12.75
CA PRO A 197 -17.80 -11.55 13.74
C PRO A 197 -18.38 -11.73 15.15
N ILE A 198 -17.58 -12.28 16.06
CA ILE A 198 -17.99 -12.56 17.45
C ILE A 198 -17.53 -11.44 18.38
N THR A 199 -16.45 -10.73 18.01
CA THR A 199 -15.88 -9.64 18.80
C THR A 199 -15.93 -8.33 18.05
N VAL A 200 -15.94 -7.22 18.79
CA VAL A 200 -15.86 -5.86 18.23
C VAL A 200 -14.62 -5.70 17.32
N LYS A 201 -13.51 -6.37 17.65
CA LYS A 201 -12.29 -6.39 16.83
C LYS A 201 -12.53 -7.06 15.48
N ASP A 202 -13.24 -8.19 15.46
CA ASP A 202 -13.57 -8.91 14.24
C ASP A 202 -14.55 -8.10 13.38
N LEU A 203 -15.55 -7.45 14.00
CA LEU A 203 -16.47 -6.60 13.27
C LEU A 203 -15.77 -5.39 12.66
N ARG A 204 -14.83 -4.74 13.37
CA ARG A 204 -14.01 -3.67 12.80
C ARG A 204 -13.13 -4.15 11.65
N ARG A 205 -12.57 -5.35 11.76
CA ARG A 205 -11.81 -5.97 10.67
C ARG A 205 -12.70 -6.19 9.45
N PHE A 206 -13.88 -6.77 9.63
CA PHE A 206 -14.87 -6.96 8.57
C PHE A 206 -15.24 -5.64 7.90
N LEU A 207 -15.69 -4.65 8.69
CA LEU A 207 -16.04 -3.32 8.19
C LEU A 207 -14.89 -2.63 7.48
N GLY A 208 -13.65 -2.79 7.93
CA GLY A 208 -12.47 -2.27 7.25
C GLY A 208 -12.28 -2.88 5.86
N MET A 209 -12.49 -4.19 5.71
CA MET A 209 -12.39 -4.87 4.42
C MET A 209 -13.52 -4.46 3.47
N VAL A 210 -14.77 -4.38 3.97
CA VAL A 210 -15.92 -3.93 3.17
C VAL A 210 -15.74 -2.46 2.76
N ASN A 211 -15.25 -1.61 3.67
CA ASN A 211 -15.02 -0.20 3.37
C ASN A 211 -13.93 0.04 2.33
N PHE A 212 -12.95 -0.85 2.21
CA PHE A 212 -11.94 -0.77 1.16
C PHE A 212 -12.57 -0.82 -0.25
N TYR A 213 -13.68 -1.55 -0.42
CA TYR A 213 -14.43 -1.66 -1.68
C TYR A 213 -15.76 -0.90 -1.67
N ASN A 214 -15.98 0.02 -0.73
CA ASN A 214 -17.27 0.71 -0.51
C ASN A 214 -17.86 1.30 -1.81
N ARG A 215 -17.01 1.86 -2.69
CA ARG A 215 -17.44 2.47 -3.96
C ARG A 215 -18.10 1.49 -4.94
N PHE A 216 -17.74 0.21 -4.88
CA PHE A 216 -18.32 -0.84 -5.72
C PHE A 216 -19.64 -1.36 -5.13
N LEU A 217 -19.97 -1.00 -3.89
CA LEU A 217 -21.13 -1.50 -3.17
C LEU A 217 -22.27 -0.49 -3.22
N SER A 218 -23.37 -0.88 -3.87
CA SER A 218 -24.59 -0.07 -3.86
C SER A 218 -25.15 0.06 -2.43
N ASN A 219 -25.51 1.28 -2.03
CA ASN A 219 -26.07 1.59 -0.70
C ASN A 219 -25.21 1.15 0.49
N ALA A 220 -23.87 1.10 0.34
CA ALA A 220 -22.96 0.60 1.37
C ALA A 220 -23.17 1.26 2.75
N ALA A 221 -23.35 2.58 2.80
CA ALA A 221 -23.60 3.31 4.05
C ALA A 221 -24.86 2.82 4.77
N ARG A 222 -25.96 2.59 4.04
CA ARG A 222 -27.23 2.09 4.59
C ARG A 222 -27.11 0.64 5.06
N ASN A 223 -26.31 -0.16 4.39
CA ASN A 223 -26.10 -1.56 4.74
C ASN A 223 -25.22 -1.69 6.00
N GLN A 224 -24.22 -0.80 6.14
CA GLN A 224 -23.25 -0.84 7.23
C GLN A 224 -23.67 -0.08 8.50
N ILE A 225 -24.68 0.78 8.46
CA ILE A 225 -25.01 1.70 9.58
C ILE A 225 -25.19 0.97 10.93
N LEU A 226 -25.93 -0.14 10.95
CA LEU A 226 -26.17 -0.91 12.17
C LEU A 226 -24.91 -1.63 12.67
N LEU A 227 -24.01 -2.00 11.76
CA LEU A 227 -22.71 -2.57 12.12
C LEU A 227 -21.77 -1.48 12.67
N GLN A 228 -21.85 -0.26 12.15
CA GLN A 228 -21.08 0.89 12.62
C GLN A 228 -21.57 1.39 14.00
N GLU A 229 -22.88 1.39 14.25
CA GLU A 229 -23.44 1.67 15.57
C GLU A 229 -22.97 0.66 16.61
N ALA A 230 -22.90 -0.63 16.24
CA ALA A 230 -22.44 -1.69 17.13
C ALA A 230 -20.95 -1.62 17.52
N ILE A 231 -20.16 -0.73 16.90
CA ILE A 231 -18.77 -0.44 17.27
C ILE A 231 -18.59 0.97 17.87
N ALA A 232 -19.63 1.80 17.86
CA ALA A 232 -19.60 3.16 18.35
C ALA A 232 -19.55 3.17 19.88
N GLY A 233 -18.46 3.70 20.45
CA GLY A 233 -18.25 3.78 21.91
C GLY A 233 -17.34 2.70 22.51
N SER A 234 -17.01 1.62 21.77
CA SER A 234 -16.10 0.58 22.26
C SER A 234 -14.63 0.95 22.04
N SER A 235 -13.71 0.60 22.94
CA SER A 235 -12.27 0.83 22.74
C SER A 235 -11.72 0.07 21.52
N CYS A 236 -10.74 0.63 20.80
CA CYS A 236 -10.10 0.03 19.62
C CYS A 236 -9.48 -1.37 19.89
N LYS A 237 -9.24 -1.70 21.16
CA LYS A 237 -8.65 -2.96 21.63
C LYS A 237 -9.65 -3.89 22.35
N SER A 238 -10.94 -3.58 22.40
CA SER A 238 -11.89 -4.41 23.14
C SER A 238 -12.01 -5.81 22.51
N LYS A 239 -11.76 -6.83 23.33
CA LYS A 239 -12.09 -8.24 23.03
C LYS A 239 -13.52 -8.59 23.50
N GLU A 240 -14.29 -7.57 23.86
CA GLU A 240 -15.65 -7.75 24.33
C GLU A 240 -16.46 -8.48 23.27
N ARG A 241 -17.16 -9.50 23.75
CA ARG A 241 -18.05 -10.31 22.93
C ARG A 241 -19.23 -9.42 22.53
N GLN A 242 -19.53 -9.38 21.25
CA GLN A 242 -20.66 -8.61 20.78
C GLN A 242 -21.95 -9.29 21.23
N GLN A 243 -22.94 -8.50 21.66
CA GLN A 243 -24.29 -9.01 21.87
C GLN A 243 -24.92 -9.23 20.49
N ASN A 244 -24.70 -10.43 19.92
CA ASN A 244 -25.31 -10.82 18.66
C ASN A 244 -26.83 -10.83 18.84
N THR A 245 -27.49 -9.89 18.18
CA THR A 245 -28.94 -9.87 18.02
C THR A 245 -29.25 -10.33 16.61
N ASP A 246 -30.35 -11.05 16.40
CA ASP A 246 -30.79 -11.53 15.07
C ASP A 246 -30.80 -10.42 14.00
N ARG A 247 -31.00 -9.17 14.42
CA ARG A 247 -30.96 -7.97 13.57
C ARG A 247 -29.57 -7.62 13.04
N LEU A 248 -28.52 -7.84 13.85
CA LEU A 248 -27.12 -7.62 13.50
C LEU A 248 -26.63 -8.70 12.52
N ASP A 249 -26.98 -9.96 12.78
CA ASP A 249 -26.61 -11.10 11.93
C ASP A 249 -27.25 -10.99 10.54
N ARG A 250 -28.55 -10.66 10.46
CA ARG A 250 -29.23 -10.37 9.18
C ARG A 250 -28.59 -9.21 8.42
N LYS A 251 -28.04 -8.21 9.11
CA LYS A 251 -27.39 -7.06 8.46
C LYS A 251 -25.98 -7.37 8.00
N TYR A 252 -25.28 -8.23 8.73
CA TYR A 252 -24.04 -8.83 8.29
C TYR A 252 -24.25 -9.61 6.99
N GLU A 253 -25.24 -10.51 6.93
CA GLU A 253 -25.57 -11.27 5.73
C GLU A 253 -25.96 -10.38 4.54
N ASN A 254 -26.77 -9.33 4.77
CA ASN A 254 -27.10 -8.35 3.73
C ASN A 254 -25.86 -7.60 3.21
N CYS A 255 -24.91 -7.25 4.09
CA CYS A 255 -23.65 -6.66 3.66
C CYS A 255 -22.81 -7.64 2.85
N LEU A 256 -22.80 -8.92 3.23
CA LEU A 256 -22.10 -9.98 2.52
C LEU A 256 -22.68 -10.20 1.12
N GLN A 257 -24.01 -10.27 1.00
CA GLN A 257 -24.71 -10.39 -0.28
C GLN A 257 -24.46 -9.17 -1.18
N ALA A 258 -24.38 -7.96 -0.62
CA ALA A 258 -24.07 -6.77 -1.39
C ALA A 258 -22.66 -6.79 -2.01
N THR A 259 -21.75 -7.66 -1.52
CA THR A 259 -20.41 -7.85 -2.11
C THR A 259 -20.37 -8.90 -3.23
N GLN A 260 -21.51 -9.51 -3.58
CA GLN A 260 -21.64 -10.55 -4.61
C GLN A 260 -22.12 -10.03 -5.97
N GLY A 261 -22.63 -8.79 -6.04
CA GLY A 261 -23.09 -8.13 -7.27
C GLY A 261 -22.31 -6.87 -7.55
#